data_AF-A0A1Y3NRI7-F1
#
_entry.id   AF-A0A1Y3NRI7-F1
#
_cell.length_a   1.000
_cell.length_b   1.000
_cell.length_c   1.000
_cell.angle_alpha   90.00
_cell.angle_beta   90.00
_cell.angle_gamma   90.00
#
_symmetry.space_group_name_H-M   'P 1'
#
loop_
_entity.id
_entity.type
_entity.pdbx_description
1 polymer ?
#
loop_
_entity_poly.entity_id
_entity_poly.type
_entity_poly.pdbx_seq_one_letter_code
_entity_poly.pdbx_strand_id
1 'polypeptide(L)' 'EEEEHEVVEKILDKRKHYGKIQYLIKWKSYPLSEASWEPKSNLNCPEFLKKFEKSN' A
#
# COMPACT_ATOMS: atom_id res chain seq x y z
N GLU A 1 0.51 -17.96 -12.69
CA GLU A 1 1.32 -17.48 -11.55
C GLU A 1 0.84 -16.08 -11.26
N GLU A 2 -0.24 -15.98 -10.49
CA GLU A 2 -0.91 -14.71 -10.18
C GLU A 2 -0.24 -14.13 -8.94
N GLU A 3 0.65 -13.18 -9.22
CA GLU A 3 0.87 -11.90 -8.53
C GLU A 3 0.37 -11.80 -7.08
N GLU A 4 1.29 -11.45 -6.18
CA GLU A 4 1.16 -11.20 -4.73
C GLU A 4 0.09 -10.14 -4.34
N HIS A 5 -1.16 -10.32 -4.77
CA HIS A 5 -2.31 -9.46 -4.51
C HIS A 5 -3.08 -9.88 -3.24
N GLU A 6 -2.58 -10.86 -2.47
CA GLU A 6 -3.49 -11.63 -1.61
C GLU A 6 -3.95 -10.96 -0.31
N VAL A 7 -3.45 -9.79 0.10
CA VAL A 7 -3.91 -9.24 1.40
C VAL A 7 -4.02 -7.72 1.52
N VAL A 8 -3.89 -6.91 0.45
CA VAL A 8 -4.03 -5.45 0.57
C VAL A 8 -5.50 -5.02 0.70
N GLU A 9 -5.89 -4.47 1.85
CA GLU A 9 -7.23 -3.91 2.10
C GLU A 9 -7.33 -2.47 1.60
N LYS A 10 -6.38 -1.62 2.03
CA LYS A 10 -6.33 -0.20 1.65
C LYS A 10 -4.98 0.42 1.94
N ILE A 11 -4.68 1.51 1.24
CA ILE A 11 -3.58 2.41 1.58
C ILE A 11 -4.10 3.38 2.65
N LEU A 12 -3.39 3.43 3.77
CA LEU A 12 -3.72 4.31 4.89
C LEU A 12 -2.99 5.65 4.79
N ASP A 13 -1.74 5.60 4.36
CA ASP A 13 -0.84 6.74 4.39
C ASP A 13 0.21 6.63 3.29
N LYS A 14 0.80 7.76 2.89
CA LYS A 14 1.98 7.81 2.03
C LYS A 14 3.04 8.70 2.66
N ARG A 15 4.27 8.21 2.68
CA ARG A 15 5.43 9.01 3.10
C ARG A 15 6.56 8.91 2.09
N LYS A 16 7.42 9.92 2.07
CA LYS A 16 8.68 9.91 1.32
C LYS A 16 9.83 9.71 2.29
N HIS A 17 10.56 8.61 2.16
CA HIS A 17 11.67 8.25 3.04
C HIS A 17 12.91 7.94 2.19
N TYR A 18 14.02 8.65 2.46
CA TYR A 18 15.26 8.58 1.66
C TYR A 18 15.03 8.73 0.14
N GLY A 19 14.15 9.65 -0.26
CA GLY A 19 13.83 9.88 -1.68
C GLY A 19 12.88 8.85 -2.30
N LYS A 20 12.58 7.74 -1.62
CA LYS A 20 11.64 6.70 -2.07
C LYS A 20 10.26 6.92 -1.46
N ILE A 21 9.21 6.71 -2.26
CA ILE A 21 7.84 6.76 -1.77
C ILE A 21 7.48 5.40 -1.17
N GLN A 22 6.97 5.42 0.05
CA GLN A 22 6.43 4.27 0.77
C GLN A 22 4.97 4.53 1.10
N TYR A 23 4.16 3.48 1.04
CA TYR A 23 2.75 3.52 1.39
C TYR A 23 2.50 2.58 2.56
N LEU A 24 1.71 3.06 3.52
CA LEU A 24 1.28 2.24 4.66
C LEU A 24 0.12 1.37 4.21
N ILE A 25 0.36 0.07 4.16
CA ILE A 25 -0.60 -0.91 3.66
C ILE A 25 -1.36 -1.51 4.83
N LYS A 26 -2.68 -1.35 4.78
CA LYS A 26 -3.60 -2.10 5.62
C LYS A 26 -3.80 -3.47 5.02
N TRP A 27 -3.44 -4.51 5.77
CA TRP A 27 -3.73 -5.87 5.34
C TRP A 27 -5.15 -6.29 5.74
N LYS A 28 -5.84 -7.03 4.87
CA LYS A 28 -7.25 -7.45 5.03
C LYS A 28 -7.44 -8.46 6.17
N SER A 29 -6.44 -9.30 6.41
CA SER A 29 -6.48 -10.34 7.44
C SER A 29 -5.75 -9.95 8.72
N TYR A 30 -5.16 -8.75 8.79
CA TYR A 30 -4.41 -8.30 9.97
C TYR A 30 -4.94 -6.96 10.48
N PRO A 31 -4.82 -6.65 11.78
CA PRO A 31 -5.21 -5.36 12.34
C PRO A 31 -4.37 -4.19 11.80
N LEU A 32 -4.83 -2.96 12.03
CA LEU A 32 -4.11 -1.75 11.60
C LEU A 32 -2.70 -1.67 12.19
N SER A 33 -2.51 -2.25 13.37
CA SER A 33 -1.23 -2.32 14.06
C SER A 33 -0.16 -3.12 13.30
N GLU A 34 -0.58 -4.07 12.45
CA GLU A 34 0.29 -4.89 11.61
C GLU A 34 0.49 -4.28 10.21
N ALA A 35 0.02 -3.05 9.99
CA ALA A 35 0.24 -2.37 8.72
C ALA A 35 1.75 -2.14 8.48
N SER A 36 2.24 -2.50 7.30
CA SER A 36 3.65 -2.33 6.93
C SER A 36 3.83 -1.21 5.90
N TRP A 37 5.04 -0.64 5.88
CA TRP A 37 5.43 0.39 4.90
C TRP A 37 6.04 -0.25 3.67
N GLU A 38 5.22 -0.43 2.64
CA GLU A 38 5.66 -1.01 1.38
C GLU A 38 6.10 0.08 0.39
N PRO A 39 7.25 -0.06 -0.28
CA PRO A 39 7.66 0.90 -1.29
C PRO A 39 6.71 0.84 -2.48
N LYS A 40 6.49 1.99 -3.14
CA LYS A 40 5.64 2.09 -4.35
C LYS A 40 6.01 1.04 -5.41
N SER A 41 7.30 0.73 -5.53
CA SER A 41 7.81 -0.25 -6.49
C SER A 41 7.46 -1.70 -6.14
N ASN A 42 7.17 -2.01 -4.88
CA ASN A 42 6.70 -3.34 -4.45
C ASN A 42 5.18 -3.47 -4.58
N LEU A 43 4.47 -2.33 -4.56
CA LEU A 43 3.05 -2.27 -4.79
C LEU A 43 2.76 -2.23 -6.28
N ASN A 44 2.74 -3.40 -6.91
CA ASN A 44 2.30 -3.56 -8.31
C ASN A 44 0.78 -3.41 -8.50
N CYS A 45 0.09 -2.73 -7.59
CA CYS A 45 -1.34 -2.46 -7.70
C CYS A 45 -1.62 -0.96 -7.93
N PRO A 46 -1.54 -0.46 -9.18
CA PRO A 46 -1.80 0.94 -9.51
C PRO A 46 -3.24 1.37 -9.17
N GLU A 47 -4.18 0.42 -9.07
CA GLU A 47 -5.58 0.71 -8.76
C GLU A 47 -5.79 1.24 -7.33
N PHE A 48 -5.13 0.63 -6.33
CA PHE A 48 -5.20 1.10 -4.94
C PHE A 48 -4.55 2.48 -4.77
N LEU A 49 -3.41 2.69 -5.45
CA LEU A 49 -2.74 3.99 -5.47
C LEU A 49 -3.62 5.08 -6.08
N LYS A 50 -4.24 4.78 -7.22
CA LYS A 50 -5.14 5.71 -7.90
C LYS A 50 -6.37 6.01 -7.05
N LYS A 51 -6.90 5.02 -6.32
CA LYS A 51 -8.02 5.21 -5.39
C LYS A 51 -7.62 6.11 -4.21
N PHE A 52 -6.43 5.93 -3.66
CA PHE A 52 -5.88 6.78 -2.61
C PHE A 52 -5.66 8.22 -3.10
N GLU A 53 -5.01 8.40 -4.25
CA GLU A 53 -4.74 9.73 -4.83
C GLU A 53 -6.00 10.45 -5.34
N LYS A 54 -7.06 9.73 -5.67
CA LYS A 54 -8.33 10.34 -6.09
C LYS A 54 -9.17 10.85 -4.91
N SER A 55 -8.96 10.31 -3.71
CA SER A 55 -9.73 10.66 -2.51
C SER A 55 -9.05 11.68 -1.59
N ASN A 56 -7.86 12.17 -1.93
CA ASN A 56 -7.07 13.09 -1.10
C ASN A 56 -6.42 14.18 -1.94
#